data_AF-A0ABD4TJB5-F1
#
_entry.id   AF-A0ABD4TJB5-F1
#
_cell.length_a   1.000
_cell.length_b   1.000
_cell.length_c   1.000
_cell.angle_alpha   90.00
_cell.angle_beta   90.00
_cell.angle_gamma   90.00
#
_symmetry.space_group_name_H-M   'P 1'
#
loop_
_entity.id
_entity.type
_entity.pdbx_description
1 polymer ?
#
loop_
_entity_poly.entity_id
_entity_poly.type
_entity_poly.pdbx_seq_one_letter_code
_entity_poly.pdbx_strand_id
1 'polypeptide(L)'
;MADMQLIRWCVDFGMAVLFFVTFVTGLFKWTLLMRTLGLTDLVMPIALMSDIHDWGGFLLGFMVALHLYMNRAWIFSTTRKMLAGKNDE
;
A
#
# COMPACT_ATOMS: atom_id res chain seq x y z
N MET A 1 18.83 0.99 20.29
CA MET A 1 18.57 -0.20 19.44
C MET A 1 17.08 -0.54 19.36
N ALA A 2 16.31 -0.38 20.44
CA ALA A 2 14.85 -0.54 20.42
C ALA A 2 14.12 0.44 19.47
N ASP A 3 14.63 1.68 19.31
CA ASP A 3 13.97 2.72 18.52
C ASP A 3 13.90 2.39 17.03
N MET A 4 14.95 1.79 16.46
CA MET A 4 14.98 1.47 15.03
C MET A 4 14.00 0.35 14.66
N GLN A 5 13.82 -0.62 15.56
CA GLN A 5 12.83 -1.69 15.38
C GLN A 5 11.41 -1.15 15.54
N LEU A 6 11.19 -0.25 16.50
CA LEU A 6 9.91 0.45 16.68
C LEU A 6 9.54 1.26 15.43
N ILE A 7 10.48 2.02 14.86
CA ILE A 7 10.25 2.82 13.63
C ILE A 7 9.87 1.90 12.46
N ARG A 8 10.58 0.78 12.27
CA ARG A 8 10.22 -0.20 11.23
C ARG A 8 8.82 -0.74 11.44
N TRP A 9 8.48 -1.13 12.67
CA TRP A 9 7.16 -1.64 13.00
C TRP A 9 6.06 -0.61 12.75
N CYS A 10 6.28 0.65 13.13
CA CYS A 10 5.35 1.75 12.85
C CYS A 10 5.15 1.99 11.35
N VAL A 11 6.23 1.92 10.55
CA VAL A 11 6.15 2.06 9.09
C VAL A 11 5.36 0.90 8.48
N ASP A 12 5.62 -0.33 8.90
CA ASP A 12 4.94 -1.53 8.40
C ASP A 12 3.45 -1.52 8.77
N PHE A 13 3.13 -1.13 10.01
CA PHE A 13 1.75 -0.97 10.46
C PHE A 13 1.04 0.17 9.72
N GLY A 14 1.70 1.32 9.53
CA GLY A 14 1.17 2.44 8.77
C GLY A 14 0.87 2.08 7.32
N MET A 15 1.75 1.32 6.67
CA MET A 15 1.52 0.77 5.34
C MET A 15 0.31 -0.17 5.31
N ALA A 16 0.17 -1.07 6.30
CA ALA A 16 -0.96 -2.00 6.36
C ALA A 16 -2.30 -1.27 6.48
N VAL A 17 -2.36 -0.23 7.33
CA VAL A 17 -3.56 0.60 7.50
C VAL A 17 -3.87 1.38 6.23
N LEU A 18 -2.88 2.04 5.62
CA LEU A 18 -3.06 2.78 4.36
C LEU A 18 -3.45 1.87 3.21
N PHE A 19 -2.87 0.68 3.13
CA PHE A 19 -3.27 -0.35 2.18
C PHE A 19 -4.73 -0.73 2.37
N PHE A 20 -5.17 -0.97 3.61
CA PHE A 20 -6.57 -1.31 3.87
C PHE A 20 -7.53 -0.18 3.48
N VAL A 21 -7.21 1.08 3.83
CA VAL A 21 -8.04 2.24 3.48
C VAL A 21 -8.13 2.44 1.96
N THR A 22 -7.00 2.35 1.26
CA THR A 22 -6.96 2.47 -0.22
C THR A 22 -7.63 1.29 -0.89
N PHE A 23 -7.48 0.07 -0.37
CA PHE A 23 -8.14 -1.12 -0.89
C PHE A 23 -9.67 -1.04 -0.76
N VAL A 24 -10.18 -0.64 0.41
CA VAL A 24 -11.62 -0.49 0.63
C VAL A 24 -12.20 0.62 -0.27
N THR A 25 -11.56 1.79 -0.32
CA THR A 25 -11.99 2.88 -1.20
C THR A 25 -11.91 2.52 -2.69
N GLY A 26 -10.91 1.72 -3.09
CA GLY A 26 -10.78 1.17 -4.44
C GLY A 26 -11.87 0.15 -4.79
N LEU A 27 -12.24 -0.73 -3.86
CA LEU A 27 -13.36 -1.65 -4.02
C LEU A 27 -14.69 -0.91 -4.16
N PHE A 28 -14.90 0.15 -3.37
CA PHE A 28 -16.08 1.01 -3.52
C PHE A 28 -16.10 1.72 -4.87
N LYS A 29 -14.96 2.26 -5.33
CA LYS A 29 -14.83 2.89 -6.67
C LYS A 29 -15.12 1.87 -7.79
N TRP A 30 -14.60 0.66 -7.69
CA TRP A 30 -14.81 -0.42 -8.67
C TRP A 30 -16.28 -0.90 -8.71
N THR A 31 -16.86 -1.15 -7.53
CA THR A 31 -18.27 -1.59 -7.43
C THR A 31 -19.23 -0.51 -7.91
N LEU A 32 -18.94 0.78 -7.63
CA LEU A 32 -19.70 1.89 -8.20
C LEU A 32 -19.49 2.01 -9.70
N LEU A 33 -18.26 1.90 -10.23
CA LEU A 33 -18.00 1.95 -11.67
C LEU A 33 -18.83 0.90 -12.43
N MET A 34 -18.88 -0.33 -11.90
CA MET A 34 -19.69 -1.42 -12.42
C MET A 34 -21.20 -1.14 -12.31
N ARG A 35 -21.64 -0.37 -11.31
CA ARG A 35 -23.04 0.04 -11.13
C ARG A 35 -23.43 1.24 -12.00
N THR A 36 -22.51 2.18 -12.23
CA THR A 36 -22.72 3.39 -13.05
C THR A 36 -22.75 3.11 -14.55
N LEU A 37 -22.24 1.96 -14.99
CA LEU A 37 -22.48 1.45 -16.36
C LEU A 37 -23.96 1.09 -16.62
N GLY A 38 -24.86 1.25 -15.63
CA GLY A 38 -26.32 1.20 -15.80
C GLY A 38 -27.08 2.13 -14.84
N LEU A 39 -27.20 3.41 -15.20
CA LEU A 39 -28.15 4.42 -14.69
C LEU A 39 -28.34 4.51 -13.16
N THR A 40 -27.62 5.41 -12.48
CA THR A 40 -28.21 6.16 -11.34
C THR A 40 -27.39 7.40 -10.98
N ASP A 41 -28.04 8.56 -10.99
CA ASP A 41 -27.53 9.89 -10.61
C ASP A 41 -27.21 10.01 -9.11
N LEU A 42 -26.24 9.25 -8.60
CA LEU A 42 -25.74 9.42 -7.23
C LEU A 42 -24.44 10.24 -7.24
N VAL A 43 -24.55 11.53 -7.60
CA VAL A 43 -23.43 12.41 -7.92
C VAL A 43 -22.69 12.99 -6.69
N MET A 44 -23.11 12.71 -5.45
CA MET A 44 -22.66 13.52 -4.30
C MET A 44 -21.63 12.97 -3.29
N PRO A 45 -21.22 11.68 -3.25
CA PRO A 45 -20.05 11.28 -2.46
C PRO A 45 -18.90 10.62 -3.24
N ILE A 46 -18.95 10.57 -4.58
CA ILE A 46 -17.92 9.90 -5.39
C ILE A 46 -16.62 10.72 -5.45
N ALA A 47 -16.72 12.04 -5.59
CA ALA A 47 -15.56 12.93 -5.70
C ALA A 47 -14.69 12.85 -4.44
N LEU A 48 -15.32 12.96 -3.26
CA LEU A 48 -14.61 12.89 -1.97
C LEU A 48 -13.94 11.52 -1.75
N MET A 49 -14.62 10.43 -2.11
CA MET A 49 -14.08 9.08 -1.93
C MET A 49 -12.96 8.76 -2.93
N SER A 50 -13.04 9.29 -4.15
CA SER A 50 -11.95 9.21 -5.12
C SER A 50 -10.74 10.02 -4.67
N ASP A 51 -10.94 11.25 -4.19
CA ASP A 51 -9.84 12.07 -3.67
C ASP A 51 -9.13 11.35 -2.52
N ILE A 52 -9.87 10.79 -1.55
CA ILE A 52 -9.27 10.04 -0.43
C ILE A 52 -8.51 8.80 -0.94
N HIS A 53 -9.04 8.08 -1.94
CA HIS A 53 -8.35 6.94 -2.54
C HIS A 53 -7.04 7.35 -3.22
N ASP A 54 -7.10 8.40 -4.04
CA ASP A 54 -5.98 8.85 -4.86
C ASP A 54 -4.86 9.44 -3.97
N TRP A 55 -5.21 10.25 -2.97
CA TRP A 55 -4.26 10.74 -1.95
C TRP A 55 -3.73 9.62 -1.04
N GLY A 56 -4.60 8.69 -0.64
CA GLY A 56 -4.22 7.52 0.15
C GLY A 56 -3.25 6.62 -0.59
N GLY A 57 -3.48 6.39 -1.88
CA GLY A 57 -2.62 5.60 -2.76
C GLY A 57 -1.25 6.25 -2.96
N PHE A 58 -1.22 7.58 -3.12
CA PHE A 58 0.02 8.33 -3.19
C PHE A 58 0.84 8.23 -1.89
N LEU A 59 0.19 8.42 -0.74
CA LEU A 59 0.84 8.30 0.57
C LEU A 59 1.32 6.88 0.85
N LEU A 60 0.54 5.87 0.45
CA LEU A 60 0.95 4.46 0.51
C LEU A 60 2.20 4.19 -0.34
N GLY A 61 2.23 4.70 -1.57
CA GLY A 61 3.40 4.58 -2.45
C GLY A 61 4.68 5.18 -1.84
N PHE A 62 4.55 6.35 -1.20
CA PHE A 62 5.66 6.97 -0.46
C PHE A 62 6.12 6.12 0.72
N MET A 63 5.19 5.59 1.52
CA MET A 63 5.50 4.70 2.65
C MET A 63 6.18 3.41 2.19
N VAL A 64 5.75 2.82 1.07
CA VAL A 64 6.39 1.63 0.48
C VAL A 64 7.83 1.95 0.05
N ALA A 65 8.07 3.10 -0.59
CA ALA A 65 9.42 3.51 -0.96
C ALA A 65 10.33 3.66 0.27
N LEU A 66 9.81 4.25 1.34
CA LEU A 66 10.53 4.41 2.61
C LEU A 66 10.80 3.06 3.28
N HIS A 67 9.83 2.14 3.29
CA HIS A 67 10.02 0.77 3.78
C HIS A 67 11.12 0.03 3.00
N LEU A 68 11.08 0.08 1.66
CA LEU A 68 12.10 -0.54 0.82
C LEU A 68 13.48 0.07 1.07
N TYR A 69 13.56 1.40 1.26
CA TYR A 69 14.81 2.07 1.61
C TYR A 69 15.36 1.60 2.97
N MET A 70 14.51 1.50 3.99
CA MET A 70 14.89 1.02 5.32
C MET A 70 15.30 -0.46 5.34
N ASN A 71 14.72 -1.27 4.46
CA ASN A 71 14.98 -2.71 4.36
C ASN A 71 15.91 -3.09 3.19
N ARG A 72 16.50 -2.10 2.50
CA ARG A 72 17.36 -2.33 1.31
C ARG A 72 18.47 -3.34 1.56
N ALA A 73 19.12 -3.28 2.73
CA ALA A 73 20.23 -4.17 3.06
C ALA A 73 19.77 -5.64 3.14
N TRP A 74 18.59 -5.87 3.71
CA TRP A 74 17.95 -7.18 3.74
C TRP A 74 17.57 -7.63 2.33
N ILE A 75 16.94 -6.76 1.53
CA ILE A 75 16.56 -7.06 0.14
C ILE A 75 17.78 -7.47 -0.68
N PHE A 76 18.84 -6.67 -0.70
CA PHE A 76 20.08 -7.02 -1.42
C PHE A 76 20.69 -8.33 -0.93
N SER A 77 20.64 -8.62 0.37
CA SER A 77 21.13 -9.88 0.92
C SER A 77 20.28 -11.08 0.47
N THR A 78 18.94 -10.94 0.49
CA THR A 78 17.99 -11.98 0.08
C THR A 78 18.05 -12.22 -1.42
N THR A 79 18.08 -11.15 -2.23
CA THR A 79 18.24 -11.25 -3.68
C THR A 79 19.57 -11.88 -4.05
N ARG A 80 20.67 -11.56 -3.34
CA ARG A 80 21.96 -12.23 -3.56
C ARG A 80 21.90 -13.70 -3.17
N LYS A 81 21.23 -14.08 -2.08
CA LYS A 81 21.03 -15.49 -1.69
C LYS A 81 20.21 -16.26 -2.73
N MET A 82 19.09 -15.69 -3.19
CA MET A 82 18.25 -16.27 -4.25
C MET A 82 19.01 -16.43 -5.57
N LEU A 83 19.75 -15.40 -6.01
CA LEU A 83 20.56 -15.46 -7.24
C LEU A 83 21.76 -16.40 -7.13
N ALA A 84 22.36 -16.52 -5.95
CA ALA A 84 23.46 -17.45 -5.71
C ALA A 84 23.00 -18.91 -5.64
N GLY A 85 21.70 -19.20 -5.79
CA GLY A 85 21.16 -20.56 -5.80
C GLY A 85 21.46 -21.34 -4.52
N LYS A 86 21.75 -20.64 -3.42
CA LYS A 86 22.02 -21.28 -2.14
C LYS A 86 20.68 -21.60 -1.49
N ASN A 87 20.09 -22.70 -1.93
CA ASN A 87 19.10 -23.43 -1.17
C ASN A 87 19.82 -23.87 0.10
N ASP A 88 19.67 -23.10 1.17
CA ASP A 88 19.98 -23.58 2.51
C ASP A 88 18.89 -24.62 2.81
N GLU A 89 19.16 -25.89 2.45
CA GLU A 89 18.50 -27.08 3.02
C GLU A 89 18.76 -27.16 4.53
#